data_AF-A0A835E162-F1
#
_entry.id   AF-A0A835E162-F1
#
_cell.length_a   1.000
_cell.length_b   1.000
_cell.length_c   1.000
_cell.angle_alpha   90.00
_cell.angle_beta   90.00
_cell.angle_gamma   90.00
#
_symmetry.space_group_name_H-M   'P 1'
#
loop_
_entity.id
_entity.type
_entity.pdbx_description
1 polymer ?
#
loop_
_entity_poly.entity_id
_entity_poly.type
_entity_poly.pdbx_seq_one_letter_code
_entity_poly.pdbx_strand_id
1 'polypeptide(L)'
;MKVPKSKTAMKLMEYAHPFCEIWFVCDQNMIFTRNPVEDLRSVSVFVDADDDMWMNVENSLDHVAQNVEETYEQRVPATFIEEEPHDAMVPSQANAVREVELLHRQKQEVTVGTMEVAELQEQSKQLVIERDNALRNVKFLEEQKKQMMTEWKFFTKEIVELRKNIMMAEQENLRRKIEVLRKEKHETTTKLDHAVLEAMEARRDKKSMMAKRDSALLETKGLRAQLEQVMSERDEAVSRDISELPCSRFTREELRNATLRFSDGLQVGQGGFGVVYKGFLWNTTVAGLSTLYFAALALVYEFMPNGSLEDCLEHASGAPSLSWQARTRIITELCSALSFLHNNKTYAVVHGDVKPANILLDGNLVAKLSDFGGSRCLLRSDQGPQDSGMLCTSHPWGTLGYMDPEFQITGVLTPRSDTYSFGARSPLNIARVVRDAMERGDLRSVVDTSAGDWPIAQARWLAHLALRCTEMTSDKRPDLAGEVWSVVKRLADEANGEALVGSSRQHFGIGQQQPGVSAQVLVCDDNDSCGRSIQEVRRIFHANE
;
A
#
# COMPACT_ATOMS: atom_id res chain seq x y z
N MET A 1 0.04 30.67 -12.13
CA MET A 1 -0.05 29.25 -11.73
C MET A 1 1.18 28.52 -12.26
N LYS A 2 1.97 27.87 -11.41
CA LYS A 2 3.20 27.17 -11.81
C LYS A 2 2.91 25.68 -11.88
N VAL A 3 3.33 25.01 -12.95
CA VAL A 3 3.20 23.54 -13.09
C VAL A 3 3.89 22.88 -11.88
N PRO A 4 3.22 21.96 -11.16
CA PRO A 4 3.78 21.37 -9.95
C PRO A 4 5.01 20.51 -10.28
N LYS A 5 6.08 20.64 -9.49
CA LYS A 5 7.36 19.95 -9.72
C LYS A 5 7.58 18.73 -8.83
N SER A 6 6.64 18.41 -7.95
CA SER A 6 6.78 17.25 -7.06
C SER A 6 6.67 15.96 -7.87
N LYS A 7 7.46 14.94 -7.52
CA LYS A 7 7.44 13.63 -8.20
C LYS A 7 6.04 13.01 -8.22
N THR A 8 5.27 13.21 -7.14
CA THR A 8 3.89 12.73 -7.01
C THR A 8 2.94 13.46 -7.96
N ALA A 9 3.07 14.80 -8.08
CA ALA A 9 2.22 15.58 -8.96
C ALA A 9 2.50 15.30 -10.44
N MET A 10 3.76 15.12 -10.83
CA MET A 10 4.11 14.76 -12.21
C MET A 10 3.57 13.37 -12.59
N LYS A 11 3.69 12.38 -11.69
CA LYS A 11 3.06 11.06 -11.90
C LYS A 11 1.54 11.15 -12.01
N LEU A 12 0.90 11.95 -11.15
CA LEU A 12 -0.55 12.13 -11.22
C LEU A 12 -0.98 12.77 -12.55
N MET A 13 -0.21 13.74 -13.08
CA MET A 13 -0.48 14.35 -14.38
C MET A 13 -0.26 13.39 -15.56
N GLU A 14 0.67 12.43 -15.43
CA GLU A 14 1.02 11.44 -16.46
C GLU A 14 0.02 10.27 -16.52
N TYR A 15 -0.44 9.78 -15.38
CA TYR A 15 -1.28 8.58 -15.32
C TYR A 15 -2.79 8.86 -15.17
N ALA A 16 -3.20 10.08 -14.81
CA ALA A 16 -4.61 10.40 -14.67
C ALA A 16 -5.30 10.54 -16.03
N HIS A 17 -6.48 9.91 -16.14
CA HIS A 17 -7.28 9.88 -17.36
C HIS A 17 -7.48 11.27 -17.98
N PRO A 18 -7.39 11.44 -19.32
CA PRO A 18 -7.42 12.76 -19.97
C PRO A 18 -8.69 13.60 -19.72
N PHE A 19 -9.81 12.97 -19.38
CA PHE A 19 -11.09 13.63 -19.08
C PHE A 19 -11.28 14.06 -17.61
N CYS A 20 -10.27 13.85 -16.76
CA CYS A 20 -10.35 14.27 -15.36
C CYS A 20 -9.76 15.67 -15.17
N GLU A 21 -10.54 16.55 -14.54
CA GLU A 21 -10.04 17.83 -14.03
C GLU A 21 -9.21 17.59 -12.75
N ILE A 22 -8.05 18.23 -12.62
CA ILE A 22 -7.13 18.04 -11.49
C ILE A 22 -6.72 19.37 -10.91
N TRP A 23 -6.87 19.53 -9.60
CA TRP A 23 -6.52 20.75 -8.87
C TRP A 23 -5.34 20.50 -7.93
N PHE A 24 -4.30 21.33 -8.03
CA PHE A 24 -3.17 21.32 -7.11
C PHE A 24 -3.27 22.51 -6.16
N VAL A 25 -3.39 22.23 -4.87
CA VAL A 25 -3.54 23.24 -3.81
C VAL A 25 -2.39 23.08 -2.81
N CYS A 26 -1.79 24.19 -2.39
CA CYS A 26 -0.83 24.23 -1.27
C CYS A 26 -1.20 25.38 -0.35
N ASP A 27 -1.19 25.14 0.96
CA ASP A 27 -1.55 26.14 1.98
C ASP A 27 -2.85 26.89 1.65
N GLN A 28 -3.88 26.12 1.25
CA GLN A 28 -5.21 26.61 0.88
C GLN A 28 -5.26 27.51 -0.37
N ASN A 29 -4.15 27.66 -1.09
CA ASN A 29 -4.08 28.42 -2.34
C ASN A 29 -3.98 27.49 -3.55
N MET A 30 -4.83 27.71 -4.54
CA MET A 30 -4.80 26.95 -5.80
C MET A 30 -3.56 27.33 -6.62
N ILE A 31 -2.67 26.36 -6.86
CA ILE A 31 -1.39 26.55 -7.52
C ILE A 31 -1.47 26.28 -9.03
N PHE A 32 -2.23 25.26 -9.42
CA PHE A 32 -2.33 24.81 -10.81
C PHE A 32 -3.57 23.94 -11.03
N THR A 33 -4.14 24.03 -12.23
CA THR A 33 -5.33 23.28 -12.65
C THR A 33 -5.05 22.60 -13.99
N ARG A 34 -5.33 21.29 -14.10
CA ARG A 34 -5.33 20.57 -15.38
C ARG A 34 -6.78 20.38 -15.82
N ASN A 35 -7.18 21.09 -16.87
CA ASN A 35 -8.53 20.97 -17.43
C ASN A 35 -8.67 19.63 -18.20
N PRO A 36 -9.87 19.04 -18.23
CA PRO A 36 -10.15 17.87 -19.05
C PRO A 36 -10.00 18.20 -20.54
N VAL A 37 -9.49 17.25 -21.33
CA VAL A 37 -9.34 17.42 -22.78
C VAL A 37 -10.69 17.18 -23.45
N GLU A 38 -11.26 18.20 -24.09
CA GLU A 38 -12.60 18.15 -24.69
C GLU A 38 -12.65 17.58 -26.12
N ASP A 39 -11.50 17.37 -26.78
CA ASP A 39 -11.46 17.03 -28.21
C ASP A 39 -10.75 15.69 -28.48
N LEU A 40 -11.45 14.78 -29.17
CA LEU A 40 -11.04 13.39 -29.45
C LEU A 40 -9.91 13.24 -30.48
N ARG A 41 -9.30 14.35 -30.94
CA ARG A 41 -8.21 14.34 -31.93
C ARG A 41 -6.81 14.19 -31.35
N SER A 42 -6.66 14.08 -30.03
CA SER A 42 -5.34 13.97 -29.36
C SER A 42 -5.11 12.66 -28.60
N VAL A 43 -5.85 11.60 -28.88
CA VAL A 43 -5.55 10.26 -28.36
C VAL A 43 -4.64 9.54 -29.36
N SER A 44 -3.34 9.45 -29.07
CA SER A 44 -2.44 8.51 -29.75
C SER A 44 -2.82 7.09 -29.30
N VAL A 45 -3.64 6.42 -30.11
CA VAL A 45 -3.86 4.98 -30.01
C VAL A 45 -2.61 4.29 -30.54
N PHE A 46 -1.97 3.47 -29.70
CA PHE A 46 -1.06 2.44 -30.16
C PHE A 46 -1.84 1.48 -31.06
N VAL A 47 -1.50 1.46 -32.35
CA VAL A 47 -1.83 0.35 -33.25
C VAL A 47 -0.55 0.00 -33.98
N ASP A 48 0.03 -1.15 -33.63
CA ASP A 48 0.96 -1.87 -34.50
C ASP A 48 0.20 -2.24 -35.78
N ALA A 49 0.64 -1.71 -36.93
CA ALA A 49 0.25 -2.20 -38.26
C ALA A 49 1.22 -1.68 -39.35
N ASP A 50 2.07 -2.60 -39.80
CA ASP A 50 2.69 -2.78 -41.12
C ASP A 50 3.18 -1.57 -41.96
N ASP A 51 4.49 -1.61 -42.25
CA ASP A 51 5.27 -0.72 -43.12
C ASP A 51 4.87 -0.75 -44.62
N ASP A 52 3.86 -1.52 -45.04
CA ASP A 52 3.49 -1.68 -46.47
C ASP A 52 2.42 -0.71 -46.98
N MET A 53 1.85 0.16 -46.14
CA MET A 53 0.76 1.05 -46.57
C MET A 53 1.20 2.43 -47.10
N TRP A 54 2.46 2.82 -46.89
CA TRP A 54 2.96 4.15 -47.28
C TRP A 54 3.55 4.22 -48.71
N MET A 55 3.79 3.09 -49.37
CA MET A 55 4.21 3.08 -50.79
C MET A 55 3.04 3.19 -51.79
N ASN A 56 1.79 2.97 -51.38
CA ASN A 56 0.63 3.03 -52.28
C ASN A 56 -0.01 4.42 -52.42
N VAL A 57 0.37 5.38 -51.58
CA VAL A 57 -0.14 6.76 -51.67
C VAL A 57 0.68 7.60 -52.66
N GLU A 58 1.99 7.34 -52.78
CA GLU A 58 2.85 8.02 -53.76
C GLU A 58 2.51 7.63 -55.21
N ASN A 59 2.15 6.36 -55.47
CA ASN A 59 1.79 5.90 -56.81
C ASN A 59 0.39 6.35 -57.30
N SER A 60 -0.49 6.80 -56.41
CA SER A 60 -1.83 7.30 -56.81
C SER A 60 -1.86 8.78 -57.19
N LEU A 61 -0.83 9.55 -56.83
CA LEU A 61 -0.77 10.99 -57.15
C LEU A 61 -0.18 11.27 -58.55
N ASP A 62 0.68 10.39 -59.06
CA ASP A 62 1.21 10.49 -60.43
C ASP A 62 0.17 10.11 -61.50
N HIS A 63 -0.79 9.23 -61.18
CA HIS A 63 -1.86 8.83 -62.11
C HIS A 63 -3.01 9.86 -62.24
N VAL A 64 -3.15 10.77 -61.27
CA VAL A 64 -4.11 11.88 -61.35
C VAL A 64 -3.53 13.07 -62.11
N ALA A 65 -2.20 13.25 -62.11
CA ALA A 65 -1.53 14.32 -62.84
C ALA A 65 -1.50 14.10 -64.36
N GLN A 66 -1.48 12.85 -64.84
CA GLN A 66 -1.48 12.53 -66.28
C GLN A 66 -2.86 12.59 -66.96
N ASN A 67 -3.96 12.61 -66.21
CA ASN A 67 -5.32 12.56 -66.78
C ASN A 67 -5.98 13.94 -66.98
N VAL A 68 -5.30 15.05 -66.70
CA VAL A 68 -5.86 16.42 -66.81
C VAL A 68 -5.37 17.16 -68.07
N GLU A 69 -4.46 16.58 -68.86
CA GLU A 69 -3.88 17.24 -70.05
C GLU A 69 -4.43 16.72 -71.40
N GLU A 70 -5.35 15.75 -71.41
CA GLU A 70 -5.76 15.03 -72.64
C GLU A 70 -7.20 15.30 -73.13
N THR A 71 -7.80 16.45 -72.81
CA THR A 71 -9.07 16.85 -73.41
C THR A 71 -9.08 18.34 -73.71
N TYR A 72 -8.72 18.72 -74.95
CA TYR A 72 -9.37 19.81 -75.73
C TYR A 72 -8.62 20.10 -77.05
N GLU A 73 -8.51 19.12 -77.95
CA GLU A 73 -8.24 19.40 -79.37
C GLU A 73 -8.96 18.38 -80.25
N GLN A 74 -10.10 18.75 -80.85
CA GLN A 74 -10.61 18.15 -82.09
C GLN A 74 -11.79 18.92 -82.74
N ARG A 75 -11.50 19.48 -83.95
CA ARG A 75 -12.37 19.81 -85.13
C ARG A 75 -13.44 20.90 -84.97
N VAL A 76 -13.66 21.80 -85.96
CA VAL A 76 -14.25 21.58 -87.32
C VAL A 76 -13.72 22.62 -88.36
N PRO A 77 -13.68 22.31 -89.70
CA PRO A 77 -13.02 23.10 -90.75
C PRO A 77 -13.95 24.03 -91.56
N ALA A 78 -13.33 25.01 -92.25
CA ALA A 78 -13.94 25.94 -93.20
C ALA A 78 -14.11 25.31 -94.60
N THR A 79 -15.22 25.63 -95.29
CA THR A 79 -15.45 25.30 -96.71
C THR A 79 -15.82 26.55 -97.51
N PHE A 80 -15.01 26.77 -98.55
CA PHE A 80 -15.17 27.65 -99.72
C PHE A 80 -16.34 27.19 -100.62
N ILE A 81 -17.06 28.12 -101.26
CA ILE A 81 -17.81 27.87 -102.51
C ILE A 81 -17.55 29.04 -103.48
N GLU A 82 -17.26 28.66 -104.73
CA GLU A 82 -16.90 29.43 -105.91
C GLU A 82 -18.11 30.13 -106.56
N GLU A 83 -17.87 31.28 -107.21
CA GLU A 83 -18.77 31.94 -108.17
C GLU A 83 -18.38 31.55 -109.60
N GLU A 84 -19.36 31.45 -110.53
CA GLU A 84 -19.19 31.44 -112.00
C GLU A 84 -20.58 31.75 -112.66
N PRO A 85 -20.68 32.15 -113.96
CA PRO A 85 -21.21 33.44 -114.41
C PRO A 85 -22.39 33.30 -115.41
N HIS A 86 -22.99 34.40 -115.92
CA HIS A 86 -23.61 34.43 -117.27
C HIS A 86 -23.97 35.83 -117.79
N ASP A 87 -23.97 35.91 -119.13
CA ASP A 87 -23.93 37.06 -120.05
C ASP A 87 -25.20 37.93 -120.23
N ALA A 88 -24.91 39.20 -120.57
CA ALA A 88 -25.46 40.08 -121.62
C ALA A 88 -26.97 40.37 -121.83
N MET A 89 -27.17 41.66 -122.16
CA MET A 89 -28.19 42.33 -123.01
C MET A 89 -29.27 43.23 -122.37
N VAL A 90 -29.49 44.35 -123.07
CA VAL A 90 -30.03 45.70 -122.73
C VAL A 90 -31.30 45.94 -123.59
N PRO A 91 -32.19 46.97 -123.44
CA PRO A 91 -32.73 47.76 -122.30
C PRO A 91 -34.29 47.88 -122.28
N SER A 92 -34.85 48.52 -121.24
CA SER A 92 -35.98 49.49 -121.38
C SER A 92 -36.07 50.39 -120.13
N GLN A 93 -36.27 51.69 -120.35
CA GLN A 93 -35.96 52.83 -119.45
C GLN A 93 -36.83 52.99 -118.16
N ALA A 94 -37.44 51.92 -117.65
CA ALA A 94 -38.21 51.96 -116.39
C ALA A 94 -37.53 51.22 -115.21
N ASN A 95 -36.49 50.42 -115.46
CA ASN A 95 -35.81 49.62 -114.41
C ASN A 95 -34.76 50.40 -113.62
N ALA A 96 -34.16 51.46 -114.17
CA ALA A 96 -33.06 52.18 -113.53
C ALA A 96 -33.44 52.85 -112.19
N VAL A 97 -34.70 53.26 -112.01
CA VAL A 97 -35.13 53.92 -110.76
C VAL A 97 -35.37 52.91 -109.63
N ARG A 98 -36.01 51.78 -109.92
CA ARG A 98 -36.20 50.69 -108.93
C ARG A 98 -34.89 50.03 -108.53
N GLU A 99 -33.97 49.90 -109.48
CA GLU A 99 -32.63 49.34 -109.24
C GLU A 99 -31.80 50.28 -108.36
N VAL A 100 -31.86 51.59 -108.56
CA VAL A 100 -31.21 52.58 -107.68
C VAL A 100 -31.81 52.59 -106.27
N GLU A 101 -33.13 52.45 -106.12
CA GLU A 101 -33.77 52.36 -104.79
C GLU A 101 -33.45 51.04 -104.06
N LEU A 102 -33.38 49.92 -104.79
CA LEU A 102 -32.96 48.63 -104.23
C LEU A 102 -31.49 48.67 -103.80
N LEU A 103 -30.61 49.22 -104.64
CA LEU A 103 -29.20 49.43 -104.34
C LEU A 103 -29.00 50.41 -103.18
N HIS A 104 -29.85 51.42 -103.02
CA HIS A 104 -29.81 52.34 -101.88
C HIS A 104 -30.21 51.65 -100.58
N ARG A 105 -31.23 50.78 -100.61
CA ARG A 105 -31.68 50.01 -99.45
C ARG A 105 -30.63 48.96 -99.05
N GLN A 106 -30.07 48.24 -100.03
CA GLN A 106 -28.95 47.31 -99.81
C GLN A 106 -27.71 48.05 -99.27
N LYS A 107 -27.43 49.26 -99.77
CA LYS A 107 -26.34 50.10 -99.25
C LYS A 107 -26.59 50.50 -97.79
N GLN A 108 -27.82 50.85 -97.41
CA GLN A 108 -28.16 51.18 -96.03
C GLN A 108 -28.02 49.96 -95.10
N GLU A 109 -28.50 48.79 -95.52
CA GLU A 109 -28.36 47.52 -94.77
C GLU A 109 -26.89 47.12 -94.61
N VAL A 110 -26.07 47.24 -95.68
CA VAL A 110 -24.62 47.03 -95.60
C VAL A 110 -23.97 48.05 -94.65
N THR A 111 -24.42 49.31 -94.66
CA THR A 111 -23.87 50.35 -93.76
C THR A 111 -24.17 50.04 -92.29
N VAL A 112 -25.38 49.61 -91.96
CA VAL A 112 -25.76 49.19 -90.59
C VAL A 112 -24.98 47.94 -90.17
N GLY A 113 -24.91 46.93 -91.03
CA GLY A 113 -24.09 45.74 -90.77
C GLY A 113 -22.60 46.07 -90.58
N THR A 114 -22.06 47.06 -91.31
CA THR A 114 -20.68 47.51 -91.09
C THR A 114 -20.48 48.25 -89.77
N MET A 115 -21.50 48.96 -89.26
CA MET A 115 -21.45 49.62 -87.94
C MET A 115 -21.49 48.59 -86.80
N GLU A 116 -22.35 47.57 -86.90
CA GLU A 116 -22.42 46.47 -85.92
C GLU A 116 -21.11 45.65 -85.89
N VAL A 117 -20.52 45.39 -87.07
CA VAL A 117 -19.20 44.75 -87.18
C VAL A 117 -18.11 45.61 -86.53
N ALA A 118 -18.15 46.94 -86.68
CA ALA A 118 -17.17 47.83 -86.06
C ALA A 118 -17.29 47.85 -84.52
N GLU A 119 -18.49 47.78 -83.97
CA GLU A 119 -18.72 47.71 -82.53
C GLU A 119 -18.26 46.37 -81.94
N LEU A 120 -18.57 45.25 -82.61
CA LEU A 120 -18.08 43.92 -82.23
C LEU A 120 -16.54 43.83 -82.33
N GLN A 121 -15.93 44.50 -83.32
CA GLN A 121 -14.48 44.60 -83.42
C GLN A 121 -13.86 45.36 -82.24
N GLU A 122 -14.51 46.42 -81.76
CA GLU A 122 -14.01 47.18 -80.60
C GLU A 122 -14.17 46.39 -79.29
N GLN A 123 -15.31 45.71 -79.09
CA GLN A 123 -15.49 44.79 -77.97
C GLN A 123 -14.47 43.64 -78.00
N SER A 124 -14.17 43.10 -79.19
CA SER A 124 -13.14 42.08 -79.36
C SER A 124 -11.75 42.60 -78.98
N LYS A 125 -11.39 43.85 -79.29
CA LYS A 125 -10.12 44.45 -78.88
C LYS A 125 -10.03 44.59 -77.36
N GLN A 126 -11.12 45.04 -76.72
CA GLN A 126 -11.18 45.21 -75.27
C GLN A 126 -10.99 43.86 -74.54
N LEU A 127 -11.67 42.81 -75.00
CA LEU A 127 -11.52 41.45 -74.45
C LEU A 127 -10.11 40.89 -74.64
N VAL A 128 -9.43 41.21 -75.75
CA VAL A 128 -8.02 40.82 -75.96
C VAL A 128 -7.10 41.50 -74.95
N ILE A 129 -7.30 42.79 -74.67
CA ILE A 129 -6.53 43.53 -73.66
C ILE A 129 -6.75 42.93 -72.26
N GLU A 130 -7.99 42.60 -71.91
CA GLU A 130 -8.33 41.99 -70.63
C GLU A 130 -7.73 40.59 -70.48
N ARG A 131 -7.80 39.75 -71.53
CA ARG A 131 -7.12 38.45 -71.58
C ARG A 131 -5.62 38.60 -71.37
N ASP A 132 -4.99 39.56 -72.04
CA ASP A 132 -3.54 39.77 -71.96
C ASP A 132 -3.12 40.28 -70.57
N ASN A 133 -3.94 41.11 -69.92
CA ASN A 133 -3.77 41.51 -68.52
C ASN A 133 -3.90 40.31 -67.56
N ALA A 134 -4.93 39.47 -67.74
CA ALA A 134 -5.12 38.27 -66.93
C ALA A 134 -3.94 37.29 -67.08
N LEU A 135 -3.45 37.11 -68.32
CA LEU A 135 -2.28 36.26 -68.59
C LEU A 135 -1.01 36.78 -67.92
N ARG A 136 -0.79 38.10 -67.89
CA ARG A 136 0.32 38.70 -67.13
C ARG A 136 0.22 38.42 -65.63
N ASN A 137 -0.98 38.54 -65.06
CA ASN A 137 -1.21 38.24 -63.64
C ASN A 137 -0.99 36.76 -63.31
N VAL A 138 -1.46 35.84 -64.17
CA VAL A 138 -1.21 34.40 -63.99
C VAL A 138 0.30 34.11 -64.00
N LYS A 139 1.05 34.65 -64.97
CA LYS A 139 2.52 34.49 -65.03
C LYS A 139 3.22 35.03 -63.78
N PHE A 140 2.77 36.17 -63.25
CA PHE A 140 3.31 36.74 -62.02
C PHE A 140 3.06 35.83 -60.81
N LEU A 141 1.84 35.30 -60.67
CA LEU A 141 1.48 34.37 -59.59
C LEU A 141 2.22 33.04 -59.70
N GLU A 142 2.44 32.53 -60.91
CA GLU A 142 3.25 31.33 -61.14
C GLU A 142 4.70 31.54 -60.67
N GLU A 143 5.27 32.72 -60.93
CA GLU A 143 6.63 33.03 -60.48
C GLU A 143 6.72 33.19 -58.96
N GLN A 144 5.74 33.85 -58.33
CA GLN A 144 5.62 33.90 -56.87
C GLN A 144 5.49 32.50 -56.25
N LYS A 145 4.66 31.63 -56.86
CA LYS A 145 4.53 30.23 -56.44
C LYS A 145 5.86 29.48 -56.55
N LYS A 146 6.62 29.67 -57.63
CA LYS A 146 7.96 29.04 -57.77
C LYS A 146 8.91 29.51 -56.67
N GLN A 147 8.94 30.81 -56.39
CA GLN A 147 9.78 31.36 -55.32
C GLN A 147 9.39 30.74 -53.97
N MET A 148 8.11 30.76 -53.60
CA MET A 148 7.63 30.14 -52.37
C MET A 148 7.96 28.64 -52.30
N MET A 149 7.86 27.91 -53.42
CA MET A 149 8.21 26.48 -53.46
C MET A 149 9.71 26.25 -53.23
N THR A 150 10.58 27.14 -53.71
CA THR A 150 12.03 27.03 -53.44
C THR A 150 12.36 27.30 -51.98
N GLU A 151 11.74 28.32 -51.38
CA GLU A 151 11.89 28.64 -49.95
C GLU A 151 11.33 27.51 -49.07
N TRP A 152 10.15 26.98 -49.42
CA TRP A 152 9.57 25.84 -48.72
C TRP A 152 10.50 24.61 -48.74
N LYS A 153 11.06 24.26 -49.91
CA LYS A 153 12.02 23.16 -50.05
C LYS A 153 13.28 23.38 -49.20
N PHE A 154 13.75 24.63 -49.08
CA PHE A 154 14.88 24.97 -48.23
C PHE A 154 14.55 24.76 -46.75
N PHE A 155 13.42 25.31 -46.27
CA PHE A 155 13.00 25.15 -44.88
C PHE A 155 12.71 23.69 -44.51
N THR A 156 12.11 22.90 -45.40
CA THR A 156 11.90 21.46 -45.15
C THR A 156 13.21 20.74 -44.92
N LYS A 157 14.26 21.04 -45.71
CA LYS A 157 15.60 20.44 -45.51
C LYS A 157 16.20 20.84 -44.17
N GLU A 158 16.09 22.12 -43.77
CA GLU A 158 16.60 22.57 -42.47
C GLU A 158 15.86 21.90 -41.30
N ILE A 159 14.53 21.76 -41.38
CA ILE A 159 13.75 21.07 -40.35
C ILE A 159 14.15 19.61 -40.22
N VAL A 160 14.34 18.91 -41.34
CA VAL A 160 14.79 17.51 -41.34
C VAL A 160 16.18 17.38 -40.70
N GLU A 161 17.11 18.27 -41.04
CA GLU A 161 18.46 18.24 -40.49
C GLU A 161 18.49 18.59 -38.99
N LEU A 162 17.73 19.60 -38.56
CA LEU A 162 17.56 19.94 -37.15
C LEU A 162 16.96 18.78 -36.37
N ARG A 163 15.94 18.11 -36.91
CA ARG A 163 15.32 16.94 -36.28
C ARG A 163 16.32 15.79 -36.11
N LYS A 164 17.16 15.55 -37.12
CA LYS A 164 18.23 14.54 -37.05
C LYS A 164 19.25 14.88 -35.96
N ASN A 165 19.65 16.15 -35.85
CA ASN A 165 20.60 16.60 -34.82
C ASN A 165 20.03 16.46 -33.40
N ILE A 166 18.75 16.81 -33.20
CA ILE A 166 18.07 16.62 -31.92
C ILE A 166 18.02 15.13 -31.55
N MET A 167 17.62 14.27 -32.49
CA MET A 167 17.55 12.82 -32.27
C MET A 167 18.91 12.22 -31.89
N MET A 168 19.98 12.62 -32.59
CA MET A 168 21.34 12.17 -32.29
C MET A 168 21.80 12.63 -30.90
N ALA A 169 21.51 13.87 -30.52
CA ALA A 169 21.85 14.42 -29.21
C ALA A 169 21.08 13.72 -28.07
N GLU A 170 19.80 13.42 -28.28
CA GLU A 170 18.98 12.67 -27.33
C GLU A 170 19.49 11.23 -27.16
N GLN A 171 19.77 10.54 -28.27
CA GLN A 171 20.30 9.18 -28.24
C GLN A 171 21.62 9.11 -27.46
N GLU A 172 22.50 10.08 -27.67
CA GLU A 172 23.77 10.17 -26.97
C GLU A 172 23.59 10.49 -25.47
N ASN A 173 22.63 11.36 -25.11
CA ASN A 173 22.28 11.60 -23.70
C ASN A 173 21.76 10.33 -23.01
N LEU A 174 20.89 9.58 -23.69
CA LEU A 174 20.41 8.28 -23.19
C LEU A 174 21.56 7.28 -23.01
N ARG A 175 22.49 7.18 -23.98
CA ARG A 175 23.67 6.32 -23.87
C ARG A 175 24.50 6.64 -22.62
N ARG A 176 24.76 7.92 -22.35
CA ARG A 176 25.50 8.33 -21.15
C ARG A 176 24.77 7.97 -19.85
N LYS A 177 23.45 8.18 -19.79
CA LYS A 177 22.64 7.80 -18.62
C LYS A 177 22.68 6.29 -18.35
N ILE A 178 22.57 5.47 -19.41
CA ILE A 178 22.68 4.01 -19.30
C ILE A 178 24.04 3.60 -18.76
N GLU A 179 25.11 4.24 -19.22
CA GLU A 179 26.48 3.93 -18.76
C GLU A 179 26.69 4.25 -17.28
N VAL A 180 26.18 5.38 -16.80
CA VAL A 180 26.21 5.73 -15.37
C VAL A 180 25.46 4.69 -14.54
N LEU A 181 24.24 4.33 -14.94
CA LEU A 181 23.43 3.33 -14.24
C LEU A 181 24.10 1.94 -14.25
N ARG A 182 24.82 1.57 -15.31
CA ARG A 182 25.59 0.32 -15.37
C ARG A 182 26.74 0.32 -14.37
N LYS A 183 27.44 1.44 -14.20
CA LYS A 183 28.52 1.58 -13.21
C LYS A 183 27.98 1.49 -11.78
N GLU A 184 26.90 2.21 -11.47
CA GLU A 184 26.24 2.13 -10.15
C GLU A 184 25.73 0.71 -9.86
N LYS A 185 25.14 0.04 -10.85
CA LYS A 185 24.72 -1.36 -10.73
C LYS A 185 25.92 -2.28 -10.44
N HIS A 186 27.03 -2.09 -11.15
CA HIS A 186 28.22 -2.91 -10.94
C HIS A 186 28.78 -2.72 -9.52
N GLU A 187 28.91 -1.47 -9.07
CA GLU A 187 29.42 -1.14 -7.74
C GLU A 187 28.53 -1.72 -6.62
N THR A 188 27.20 -1.58 -6.75
CA THR A 188 26.25 -2.15 -5.79
C THR A 188 26.26 -3.67 -5.78
N THR A 189 26.44 -4.31 -6.93
CA THR A 189 26.55 -5.76 -7.04
C THR A 189 27.83 -6.25 -6.36
N THR A 190 28.97 -5.58 -6.58
CA THR A 190 30.23 -5.93 -5.89
C THR A 190 30.14 -5.75 -4.37
N LYS A 191 29.48 -4.67 -3.90
CA LYS A 191 29.22 -4.46 -2.46
C LYS A 191 28.35 -5.57 -1.88
N LEU A 192 27.34 -6.02 -2.63
CA LEU A 192 26.47 -7.12 -2.21
C LEU A 192 27.23 -8.44 -2.14
N ASP A 193 28.06 -8.76 -3.14
CA ASP A 193 28.87 -9.97 -3.16
C ASP A 193 29.85 -10.02 -1.97
N HIS A 194 30.47 -8.89 -1.62
CA HIS A 194 31.31 -8.78 -0.43
C HIS A 194 30.52 -9.02 0.87
N ALA A 195 29.35 -8.39 1.01
CA ALA A 195 28.50 -8.56 2.19
C ALA A 195 28.00 -10.01 2.35
N VAL A 196 27.74 -10.70 1.24
CA VAL A 196 27.35 -12.13 1.25
C VAL A 196 28.51 -13.00 1.74
N LEU A 197 29.73 -12.77 1.24
CA LEU A 197 30.93 -13.48 1.70
C LEU A 197 31.16 -13.29 3.21
N GLU A 198 31.07 -12.06 3.68
CA GLU A 198 31.23 -11.73 5.11
C GLU A 198 30.15 -12.41 5.97
N ALA A 199 28.90 -12.40 5.52
CA ALA A 199 27.81 -13.11 6.20
C ALA A 199 28.01 -14.65 6.22
N MET A 200 28.60 -15.22 5.17
CA MET A 200 28.94 -16.64 5.12
C MET A 200 30.05 -17.00 6.11
N GLU A 201 31.08 -16.17 6.24
CA GLU A 201 32.16 -16.34 7.23
C GLU A 201 31.61 -16.21 8.66
N ALA A 202 30.82 -15.16 8.94
CA ALA A 202 30.17 -14.99 10.23
C ALA A 202 29.27 -16.18 10.58
N ARG A 203 28.57 -16.78 9.60
CA ARG A 203 27.77 -18.00 9.81
C ARG A 203 28.64 -19.22 10.15
N ARG A 204 29.82 -19.33 9.55
CA ARG A 204 30.79 -20.40 9.84
C ARG A 204 31.34 -20.26 11.26
N ASP A 205 31.71 -19.05 11.65
CA ASP A 205 32.19 -18.74 13.00
C ASP A 205 31.09 -18.95 14.04
N LYS A 206 29.86 -18.52 13.76
CA LYS A 206 28.70 -18.79 14.62
C LYS A 206 28.49 -20.29 14.83
N LYS A 207 28.66 -21.12 13.79
CA LYS A 207 28.55 -22.59 13.90
C LYS A 207 29.68 -23.18 14.76
N SER A 208 30.91 -22.68 14.62
CA SER A 208 32.05 -23.06 15.46
C SER A 208 31.83 -22.68 16.92
N MET A 209 31.35 -21.45 17.18
CA MET A 209 31.02 -20.95 18.52
C MET A 209 29.85 -21.73 19.15
N MET A 210 28.82 -22.09 18.38
CA MET A 210 27.75 -22.97 18.86
C MET A 210 28.29 -24.35 19.26
N ALA A 211 29.16 -24.96 18.45
CA ALA A 211 29.76 -26.25 18.79
C ALA A 211 30.60 -26.18 20.08
N LYS A 212 31.39 -25.12 20.26
CA LYS A 212 32.13 -24.86 21.50
C LYS A 212 31.20 -24.69 22.71
N ARG A 213 30.11 -23.92 22.55
CA ARG A 213 29.09 -23.71 23.58
C ARG A 213 28.41 -25.02 23.94
N ASP A 214 28.02 -25.83 22.98
CA ASP A 214 27.33 -27.09 23.22
C ASP A 214 28.25 -28.12 23.91
N SER A 215 29.54 -28.12 23.59
CA SER A 215 30.57 -28.88 24.32
C SER A 215 30.72 -28.40 25.77
N ALA A 216 30.82 -27.09 25.99
CA ALA A 216 30.88 -26.52 27.34
C ALA A 216 29.57 -26.76 28.12
N LEU A 217 28.42 -26.79 27.44
CA LEU A 217 27.14 -27.15 28.05
C LEU A 217 27.11 -28.62 28.46
N LEU A 218 27.73 -29.52 27.69
CA LEU A 218 27.83 -30.93 28.05
C LEU A 218 28.78 -31.12 29.24
N GLU A 219 29.90 -30.41 29.27
CA GLU A 219 30.85 -30.42 30.38
C GLU A 219 30.22 -29.86 31.67
N THR A 220 29.53 -28.72 31.58
CA THR A 220 28.78 -28.15 32.72
C THR A 220 27.62 -29.02 33.14
N LYS A 221 26.94 -29.74 32.23
CA LYS A 221 25.95 -30.77 32.60
C LYS A 221 26.59 -31.94 33.33
N GLY A 222 27.79 -32.37 32.94
CA GLY A 222 28.56 -33.41 33.63
C GLY A 222 28.97 -32.97 35.04
N LEU A 223 29.53 -31.76 35.17
CA LEU A 223 29.87 -31.15 36.45
C LEU A 223 28.63 -30.90 37.31
N ARG A 224 27.50 -30.53 36.71
CA ARG A 224 26.22 -30.35 37.40
C ARG A 224 25.62 -31.68 37.86
N ALA A 225 25.77 -32.76 37.11
CA ALA A 225 25.36 -34.09 37.55
C ALA A 225 26.23 -34.58 38.71
N GLN A 226 27.54 -34.29 38.67
CA GLN A 226 28.44 -34.53 39.81
C GLN A 226 28.07 -33.66 41.02
N LEU A 227 27.72 -32.39 40.81
CA LEU A 227 27.25 -31.49 41.85
C LEU A 227 25.89 -31.94 42.39
N GLU A 228 24.96 -32.42 41.55
CA GLU A 228 23.67 -33.00 41.95
C GLU A 228 23.87 -34.30 42.74
N GLN A 229 24.89 -35.10 42.42
CA GLN A 229 25.24 -36.27 43.21
C GLN A 229 25.82 -35.88 44.58
N VAL A 230 26.72 -34.90 44.62
CA VAL A 230 27.26 -34.34 45.88
C VAL A 230 26.18 -33.59 46.68
N MET A 231 25.23 -32.94 46.00
CA MET A 231 24.08 -32.29 46.62
C MET A 231 23.09 -33.32 47.12
N SER A 232 22.84 -34.44 46.42
CA SER A 232 22.00 -35.54 46.90
C SER A 232 22.60 -36.21 48.14
N GLU A 233 23.93 -36.33 48.22
CA GLU A 233 24.65 -36.77 49.43
C GLU A 233 24.61 -35.71 50.55
N ARG A 234 24.42 -34.43 50.21
CA ARG A 234 24.25 -33.32 51.16
C ARG A 234 22.78 -33.10 51.55
N ASP A 235 21.82 -33.50 50.73
CA ASP A 235 20.38 -33.35 50.92
C ASP A 235 19.83 -34.40 51.90
N GLU A 236 20.52 -35.55 52.08
CA GLU A 236 20.31 -36.40 53.26
C GLU A 236 20.73 -35.72 54.59
N ALA A 237 21.59 -34.69 54.53
CA ALA A 237 22.05 -33.92 55.69
C ALA A 237 21.41 -32.52 55.83
N VAL A 238 20.71 -32.01 54.81
CA VAL A 238 20.06 -30.68 54.79
C VAL A 238 18.58 -30.83 54.43
N SER A 239 17.88 -31.74 55.12
CA SER A 239 16.41 -31.86 55.08
C SER A 239 15.70 -30.80 55.95
N ARG A 240 16.22 -29.58 55.98
CA ARG A 240 15.59 -28.43 56.66
C ARG A 240 15.90 -27.16 55.87
N ASP A 241 14.84 -26.41 55.56
CA ASP A 241 14.81 -25.12 54.85
C ASP A 241 14.79 -25.15 53.31
N ILE A 242 13.69 -25.67 52.75
CA ILE A 242 13.10 -25.11 51.53
C ILE A 242 11.58 -25.03 51.75
N SER A 243 11.15 -23.98 52.44
CA SER A 243 9.73 -23.67 52.67
C SER A 243 9.50 -22.18 52.52
N GLU A 244 9.53 -21.62 51.30
CA GLU A 244 9.16 -20.21 51.13
C GLU A 244 8.66 -19.81 49.72
N LEU A 245 8.04 -20.74 48.96
CA LEU A 245 7.16 -20.41 47.82
C LEU A 245 5.87 -21.25 47.91
N PRO A 246 4.66 -20.67 47.83
CA PRO A 246 3.40 -21.38 48.06
C PRO A 246 2.97 -22.15 46.81
N CYS A 247 3.72 -23.18 46.44
CA CYS A 247 3.29 -24.17 45.45
C CYS A 247 2.59 -25.31 46.22
N SER A 248 1.26 -25.31 46.27
CA SER A 248 0.51 -26.49 46.75
C SER A 248 0.65 -27.66 45.76
N ARG A 249 0.45 -28.88 46.22
CA ARG A 249 0.40 -30.07 45.35
C ARG A 249 -0.97 -30.68 45.47
N PHE A 250 -1.53 -31.08 44.33
CA PHE A 250 -2.81 -31.79 44.25
C PHE A 250 -2.60 -33.14 43.60
N THR A 251 -3.23 -34.16 44.16
CA THR A 251 -3.27 -35.49 43.58
C THR A 251 -4.22 -35.52 42.39
N ARG A 252 -3.99 -36.46 41.47
CA ARG A 252 -4.91 -36.71 40.35
C ARG A 252 -6.34 -36.98 40.81
N GLU A 253 -6.49 -37.64 41.95
CA GLU A 253 -7.80 -37.98 42.52
C GLU A 253 -8.52 -36.73 43.05
N GLU A 254 -7.82 -35.79 43.67
CA GLU A 254 -8.39 -34.49 44.06
C GLU A 254 -8.86 -33.69 42.85
N LEU A 255 -8.05 -33.64 41.78
CA LEU A 255 -8.43 -32.96 40.54
C LEU A 255 -9.62 -33.66 39.86
N ARG A 256 -9.62 -34.99 39.84
CA ARG A 256 -10.72 -35.80 39.30
C ARG A 256 -12.02 -35.55 40.08
N ASN A 257 -11.95 -35.46 41.40
CA ASN A 257 -13.13 -35.18 42.23
C ASN A 257 -13.61 -33.75 42.05
N ALA A 258 -12.70 -32.77 42.02
CA ALA A 258 -13.02 -31.36 41.84
C ALA A 258 -13.68 -31.05 40.49
N THR A 259 -13.35 -31.81 39.45
CA THR A 259 -13.86 -31.65 38.07
C THR A 259 -14.98 -32.62 37.71
N LEU A 260 -15.57 -33.33 38.70
CA LEU A 260 -16.59 -34.37 38.47
C LEU A 260 -16.18 -35.39 37.41
N ARG A 261 -14.95 -35.89 37.52
CA ARG A 261 -14.28 -36.80 36.58
C ARG A 261 -14.07 -36.19 35.19
N PHE A 262 -13.65 -34.92 35.14
CA PHE A 262 -13.45 -34.18 33.90
C PHE A 262 -14.72 -34.17 33.04
N SER A 263 -15.85 -33.83 33.68
CA SER A 263 -17.15 -33.79 33.00
C SER A 263 -17.19 -32.70 31.93
N ASP A 264 -17.70 -33.03 30.74
CA ASP A 264 -17.93 -32.08 29.64
C ASP A 264 -18.81 -30.89 30.07
N GLY A 265 -19.71 -31.08 31.04
CA GLY A 265 -20.55 -30.02 31.59
C GLY A 265 -19.81 -28.97 32.44
N LEU A 266 -18.56 -29.26 32.82
CA LEU A 266 -17.66 -28.33 33.52
C LEU A 266 -16.56 -27.80 32.60
N GLN A 267 -16.57 -28.14 31.31
CA GLN A 267 -15.61 -27.61 30.36
C GLN A 267 -15.83 -26.10 30.16
N VAL A 268 -14.77 -25.32 30.36
CA VAL A 268 -14.76 -23.87 30.13
C VAL A 268 -14.30 -23.55 28.71
N GLY A 269 -13.35 -24.33 28.17
CA GLY A 269 -12.83 -24.13 26.82
C GLY A 269 -11.83 -25.20 26.40
N GLN A 270 -11.50 -25.25 25.11
CA GLN A 270 -10.50 -26.16 24.55
C GLN A 270 -9.59 -25.40 23.60
N GLY A 271 -8.28 -25.44 23.85
CA GLY A 271 -7.25 -24.81 23.03
C GLY A 271 -6.18 -25.79 22.55
N GLY A 272 -5.16 -25.29 21.85
CA GLY A 272 -4.06 -26.11 21.29
C GLY A 272 -3.21 -26.82 22.35
N PHE A 273 -3.27 -26.36 23.60
CA PHE A 273 -2.54 -26.93 24.74
C PHE A 273 -3.42 -27.80 25.65
N GLY A 274 -4.72 -27.96 25.31
CA GLY A 274 -5.62 -28.89 26.00
C GLY A 274 -7.00 -28.31 26.38
N VAL A 275 -7.73 -29.03 27.22
CA VAL A 275 -9.08 -28.72 27.72
C VAL A 275 -9.05 -28.11 29.11
N VAL A 276 -9.79 -27.02 29.30
CA VAL A 276 -9.92 -26.30 30.58
C VAL A 276 -11.23 -26.70 31.25
N TYR A 277 -11.15 -27.10 32.52
CA TYR A 277 -12.31 -27.48 33.33
C TYR A 277 -12.47 -26.54 34.51
N LYS A 278 -13.72 -26.23 34.84
CA LYS A 278 -14.09 -25.62 36.11
C LYS A 278 -14.08 -26.69 37.18
N GLY A 279 -13.48 -26.39 38.34
CA GLY A 279 -13.46 -27.30 39.47
C GLY A 279 -13.66 -26.58 40.79
N PHE A 280 -13.94 -27.35 41.84
CA PHE A 280 -14.04 -26.85 43.20
C PHE A 280 -13.01 -27.57 44.09
N LEU A 281 -11.99 -26.85 44.55
CA LEU A 281 -10.91 -27.36 45.39
C LEU A 281 -10.83 -26.54 46.67
N TRP A 282 -10.75 -27.20 47.83
CA TRP A 282 -10.58 -26.57 49.15
C TRP A 282 -11.45 -25.32 49.37
N ASN A 283 -12.76 -25.44 49.14
CA ASN A 283 -13.73 -24.35 49.27
C ASN A 283 -13.54 -23.15 48.33
N THR A 284 -12.71 -23.29 47.29
CA THR A 284 -12.44 -22.25 46.29
C THR A 284 -12.79 -22.78 44.89
N THR A 285 -13.40 -21.94 44.06
CA THR A 285 -13.62 -22.28 42.65
C THR A 285 -12.32 -22.05 41.89
N VAL A 286 -11.85 -23.10 41.20
CA VAL A 286 -10.60 -23.09 40.44
C VAL A 286 -10.89 -23.39 38.96
N ALA A 287 -10.06 -22.85 38.07
CA ALA A 287 -9.97 -23.29 36.69
C ALA A 287 -8.79 -24.28 36.57
N GLY A 288 -9.07 -25.57 36.38
CA GLY A 288 -8.05 -26.57 36.12
C GLY A 288 -7.77 -26.68 34.63
N LEU A 289 -6.52 -26.47 34.21
CA LEU A 289 -6.09 -26.67 32.82
C LEU A 289 -5.41 -28.04 32.62
N SER A 290 -6.03 -28.76 31.68
CA SER A 290 -5.69 -29.93 30.89
C SER A 290 -4.49 -30.79 31.23
N THR A 291 -4.76 -32.10 31.27
CA THR A 291 -3.88 -33.15 30.77
C THR A 291 -3.40 -32.82 29.36
N LEU A 292 -2.10 -32.61 29.20
CA LEU A 292 -1.46 -32.69 27.88
C LEU A 292 -1.60 -34.14 27.41
N TYR A 293 -2.07 -34.37 26.17
CA TYR A 293 -2.23 -35.72 25.59
C TYR A 293 -0.91 -36.55 25.57
N PHE A 294 0.22 -35.94 25.95
CA PHE A 294 1.53 -36.57 26.06
C PHE A 294 2.29 -36.27 27.37
N ALA A 295 1.75 -35.49 28.33
CA ALA A 295 2.44 -35.20 29.59
C ALA A 295 1.48 -35.26 30.79
N ALA A 296 1.93 -35.96 31.84
CA ALA A 296 1.21 -36.20 33.10
C ALA A 296 1.06 -34.95 33.99
N LEU A 297 1.05 -33.75 33.42
CA LEU A 297 1.00 -32.47 34.13
C LEU A 297 -0.35 -31.79 33.90
N ALA A 298 -0.99 -31.35 34.99
CA ALA A 298 -2.16 -30.48 34.98
C ALA A 298 -1.82 -29.22 35.79
N LEU A 299 -2.32 -28.05 35.38
CA LEU A 299 -2.13 -26.78 36.07
C LEU A 299 -3.46 -26.30 36.66
N VAL A 300 -3.43 -25.67 37.83
CA VAL A 300 -4.66 -25.17 38.48
C VAL A 300 -4.54 -23.67 38.71
N TYR A 301 -5.51 -22.92 38.23
CA TYR A 301 -5.57 -21.47 38.33
C TYR A 301 -6.81 -21.05 39.12
N GLU A 302 -6.82 -19.81 39.60
CA GLU A 302 -8.06 -19.21 40.10
C GLU A 302 -9.10 -19.14 38.97
N PHE A 303 -10.38 -19.29 39.32
CA PHE A 303 -11.44 -19.20 38.33
C PHE A 303 -11.76 -17.74 38.00
N MET A 304 -11.84 -17.43 36.70
CA MET A 304 -12.17 -16.11 36.17
C MET A 304 -13.64 -16.10 35.73
N PRO A 305 -14.59 -15.62 36.56
CA PRO A 305 -16.02 -15.79 36.32
C PRO A 305 -16.55 -15.01 35.11
N ASN A 306 -15.87 -13.94 34.69
CA ASN A 306 -16.29 -13.12 33.55
C ASN A 306 -15.66 -13.59 32.23
N GLY A 307 -14.95 -14.72 32.21
CA GLY A 307 -14.38 -15.29 30.99
C GLY A 307 -13.26 -14.46 30.38
N SER A 308 -13.09 -14.56 29.06
CA SER A 308 -12.09 -13.79 28.32
C SER A 308 -12.60 -12.40 27.92
N LEU A 309 -11.66 -11.50 27.61
CA LEU A 309 -11.99 -10.20 27.05
C LEU A 309 -12.65 -10.34 25.67
N GLU A 310 -12.30 -11.36 24.89
CA GLU A 310 -12.96 -11.67 23.62
C GLU A 310 -14.45 -11.92 23.83
N ASP A 311 -14.82 -12.78 24.78
CA ASP A 311 -16.22 -13.08 25.11
C ASP A 311 -17.01 -11.82 25.48
N CYS A 312 -16.38 -10.91 26.24
CA CYS A 312 -17.00 -9.65 26.65
C CYS A 312 -17.15 -8.66 25.49
N LEU A 313 -16.20 -8.61 24.56
CA LEU A 313 -16.27 -7.74 23.38
C LEU A 313 -17.25 -8.26 22.33
N GLU A 314 -17.37 -9.58 22.19
CA GLU A 314 -18.31 -10.25 21.29
C GLU A 314 -19.73 -10.34 21.87
N HIS A 315 -19.93 -9.87 23.11
CA HIS A 315 -21.21 -9.93 23.81
C HIS A 315 -21.75 -11.37 23.92
N ALA A 316 -20.86 -12.33 24.22
CA ALA A 316 -21.22 -13.72 24.43
C ALA A 316 -22.28 -13.84 25.54
N SER A 317 -23.14 -14.87 25.43
CA SER A 317 -24.27 -15.06 26.35
C SER A 317 -23.81 -15.11 27.81
N GLY A 318 -24.18 -14.09 28.60
CA GLY A 318 -23.85 -13.99 30.03
C GLY A 318 -22.57 -13.21 30.34
N ALA A 319 -21.82 -12.73 29.33
CA ALA A 319 -20.66 -11.89 29.53
C ALA A 319 -21.06 -10.44 29.89
N PRO A 320 -20.31 -9.76 30.77
CA PRO A 320 -20.60 -8.37 31.15
C PRO A 320 -20.30 -7.39 30.00
N SER A 321 -21.16 -6.38 29.84
CA SER A 321 -20.88 -5.26 28.93
C SER A 321 -19.81 -4.35 29.52
N LEU A 322 -18.78 -4.03 28.73
CA LEU A 322 -17.65 -3.22 29.16
C LEU A 322 -17.79 -1.76 28.72
N SER A 323 -17.91 -0.86 29.69
CA SER A 323 -17.86 0.58 29.44
C SER A 323 -16.47 1.03 28.97
N TRP A 324 -16.37 2.22 28.39
CA TRP A 324 -15.09 2.76 27.96
C TRP A 324 -14.08 2.94 29.12
N GLN A 325 -14.57 3.22 30.33
CA GLN A 325 -13.73 3.30 31.54
C GLN A 325 -13.18 1.93 31.91
N ALA A 326 -14.02 0.88 31.90
CA ALA A 326 -13.59 -0.49 32.16
C ALA A 326 -12.54 -0.95 31.13
N ARG A 327 -12.77 -0.65 29.84
CA ARG A 327 -11.80 -0.94 28.77
C ARG A 327 -10.47 -0.21 28.96
N THR A 328 -10.51 1.06 29.36
CA THR A 328 -9.31 1.85 29.65
C THR A 328 -8.51 1.26 30.81
N ARG A 329 -9.21 0.81 31.86
CA ARG A 329 -8.60 0.10 32.98
C ARG A 329 -7.93 -1.20 32.53
N ILE A 330 -8.62 -2.03 31.75
CA ILE A 330 -8.08 -3.28 31.21
C ILE A 330 -6.82 -3.04 30.37
N ILE A 331 -6.81 -2.01 29.51
CA ILE A 331 -5.62 -1.61 28.73
C ILE A 331 -4.45 -1.22 29.65
N THR A 332 -4.74 -0.53 30.75
CA THR A 332 -3.74 -0.14 31.75
C THR A 332 -3.16 -1.33 32.49
N GLU A 333 -4.00 -2.25 32.92
CA GLU A 333 -3.60 -3.48 33.60
C GLU A 333 -2.76 -4.36 32.67
N LEU A 334 -3.14 -4.50 31.40
CA LEU A 334 -2.37 -5.23 30.39
C LEU A 334 -1.01 -4.57 30.11
N CYS A 335 -0.97 -3.24 29.95
CA CYS A 335 0.27 -2.51 29.75
C CYS A 335 1.23 -2.69 30.94
N SER A 336 0.69 -2.68 32.16
CA SER A 336 1.46 -2.95 33.38
C SER A 336 2.00 -4.38 33.41
N ALA A 337 1.17 -5.37 33.06
CA ALA A 337 1.56 -6.78 33.04
C ALA A 337 2.68 -7.06 32.03
N LEU A 338 2.55 -6.56 30.80
CA LEU A 338 3.59 -6.71 29.78
C LEU A 338 4.88 -5.96 30.15
N SER A 339 4.75 -4.74 30.68
CA SER A 339 5.91 -3.98 31.18
C SER A 339 6.64 -4.72 32.29
N PHE A 340 5.91 -5.40 33.17
CA PHE A 340 6.51 -6.24 34.21
C PHE A 340 7.27 -7.44 33.61
N LEU A 341 6.67 -8.15 32.66
CA LEU A 341 7.30 -9.30 32.00
C LEU A 341 8.57 -8.91 31.23
N HIS A 342 8.57 -7.76 30.56
CA HIS A 342 9.69 -7.32 29.72
C HIS A 342 10.86 -6.73 30.51
N ASN A 343 10.59 -6.07 31.65
CA ASN A 343 11.60 -5.28 32.38
C ASN A 343 12.28 -6.02 33.52
N ASN A 344 12.21 -7.35 33.54
CA ASN A 344 12.99 -8.12 34.48
C ASN A 344 14.51 -7.98 34.16
N LYS A 345 15.33 -7.97 35.23
CA LYS A 345 16.76 -7.64 35.15
C LYS A 345 17.57 -8.71 34.43
N THR A 346 17.21 -9.98 34.58
CA THR A 346 18.00 -11.12 34.10
C THR A 346 17.44 -11.70 32.81
N TYR A 347 16.11 -11.82 32.72
CA TYR A 347 15.42 -12.37 31.55
C TYR A 347 14.19 -11.55 31.22
N ALA A 348 14.07 -11.04 30.00
CA ALA A 348 12.80 -10.50 29.52
C ALA A 348 11.89 -11.65 29.10
N VAL A 349 10.68 -11.74 29.65
CA VAL A 349 9.69 -12.74 29.24
C VAL A 349 8.80 -12.13 28.15
N VAL A 350 8.91 -12.63 26.92
CA VAL A 350 8.02 -12.22 25.82
C VAL A 350 6.86 -13.20 25.74
N HIS A 351 5.63 -12.70 25.80
CA HIS A 351 4.42 -13.50 25.80
C HIS A 351 4.20 -14.18 24.43
N GLY A 352 4.32 -13.42 23.34
CA GLY A 352 4.30 -13.91 21.96
C GLY A 352 2.91 -14.25 21.39
N ASP A 353 1.87 -14.35 22.22
CA ASP A 353 0.48 -14.56 21.78
C ASP A 353 -0.52 -13.67 22.55
N VAL A 354 -0.25 -12.35 22.63
CA VAL A 354 -1.17 -11.40 23.27
C VAL A 354 -2.38 -11.18 22.36
N LYS A 355 -3.58 -11.48 22.87
CA LYS A 355 -4.87 -11.31 22.19
C LYS A 355 -6.02 -11.25 23.20
N PRO A 356 -7.21 -10.73 22.84
CA PRO A 356 -8.38 -10.68 23.73
C PRO A 356 -8.75 -12.04 24.36
N ALA A 357 -8.62 -13.15 23.62
CA ALA A 357 -8.90 -14.50 24.13
C ALA A 357 -7.99 -14.92 25.30
N ASN A 358 -6.77 -14.36 25.38
CA ASN A 358 -5.78 -14.69 26.41
C ASN A 358 -5.80 -13.69 27.58
N ILE A 359 -6.74 -12.74 27.60
CA ILE A 359 -6.93 -11.78 28.68
C ILE A 359 -8.19 -12.20 29.44
N LEU A 360 -8.05 -12.69 30.66
CA LEU A 360 -9.18 -13.15 31.47
C LEU A 360 -9.61 -12.08 32.47
N LEU A 361 -10.91 -12.07 32.81
CA LEU A 361 -11.50 -11.09 33.70
C LEU A 361 -12.02 -11.75 34.99
N ASP A 362 -11.58 -11.23 36.13
CA ASP A 362 -12.09 -11.65 37.43
C ASP A 362 -13.49 -11.06 37.72
N GLY A 363 -14.07 -11.38 38.88
CA GLY A 363 -15.40 -10.90 39.28
C GLY A 363 -15.54 -9.37 39.39
N ASN A 364 -14.43 -8.63 39.49
CA ASN A 364 -14.38 -7.16 39.56
C ASN A 364 -13.90 -6.52 38.24
N LEU A 365 -13.88 -7.29 37.14
CA LEU A 365 -13.36 -6.89 35.83
C LEU A 365 -11.88 -6.50 35.85
N VAL A 366 -11.09 -7.04 36.78
CA VAL A 366 -9.63 -6.93 36.77
C VAL A 366 -9.10 -7.89 35.70
N ALA A 367 -8.28 -7.37 34.79
CA ALA A 367 -7.65 -8.15 33.73
C ALA A 367 -6.41 -8.90 34.22
N LYS A 368 -6.31 -10.16 33.82
CA LYS A 368 -5.10 -10.99 34.00
C LYS A 368 -4.70 -11.63 32.68
N LEU A 369 -3.42 -11.50 32.35
CA LEU A 369 -2.86 -12.14 31.15
C LEU A 369 -2.66 -13.63 31.43
N SER A 370 -3.08 -14.46 30.48
CA SER A 370 -3.07 -15.93 30.57
C SER A 370 -2.47 -16.57 29.32
N ASP A 371 -2.31 -17.90 29.34
CA ASP A 371 -1.75 -18.71 28.25
C ASP A 371 -0.31 -18.36 27.84
N PHE A 372 0.61 -18.69 28.73
CA PHE A 372 2.05 -18.57 28.52
C PHE A 372 2.65 -19.74 27.72
N GLY A 373 1.84 -20.61 27.09
CA GLY A 373 2.31 -21.78 26.34
C GLY A 373 3.24 -21.42 25.16
N GLY A 374 3.06 -20.23 24.58
CA GLY A 374 3.90 -19.66 23.53
C GLY A 374 5.04 -18.75 24.02
N SER A 375 5.12 -18.47 25.32
CA SER A 375 6.05 -17.47 25.85
C SER A 375 7.51 -17.92 25.83
N ARG A 376 8.45 -16.97 25.82
CA ARG A 376 9.89 -17.23 25.80
C ARG A 376 10.65 -16.29 26.72
N CYS A 377 11.60 -16.83 27.47
CA CYS A 377 12.56 -16.05 28.26
C CYS A 377 13.77 -15.67 27.41
N LEU A 378 14.03 -14.37 27.28
CA LEU A 378 15.16 -13.81 26.53
C LEU A 378 16.20 -13.31 27.52
N LEU A 379 17.41 -13.88 27.45
CA LEU A 379 18.56 -13.43 28.24
C LEU A 379 18.89 -11.97 27.91
N ARG A 380 19.00 -11.14 28.94
CA ARG A 380 19.55 -9.78 28.78
C ARG A 380 21.08 -9.88 28.91
N SER A 381 21.81 -9.31 27.97
CA SER A 381 23.27 -9.15 28.12
C SER A 381 23.56 -7.84 28.86
N ASP A 382 24.61 -7.85 29.70
CA ASP A 382 25.07 -6.67 30.45
C ASP A 382 25.61 -5.53 29.56
N GLN A 383 25.67 -5.72 28.23
CA GLN A 383 26.16 -4.77 27.25
C GLN A 383 25.00 -3.94 26.67
N GLY A 384 24.43 -3.05 27.48
CA GLY A 384 23.58 -1.94 27.02
C GLY A 384 22.16 -2.26 26.48
N PRO A 385 21.33 -1.22 26.24
CA PRO A 385 19.87 -1.39 26.05
C PRO A 385 19.41 -1.79 24.64
N GLN A 386 20.32 -1.98 23.68
CA GLN A 386 19.96 -2.05 22.25
C GLN A 386 20.05 -3.46 21.64
N ASP A 387 20.88 -4.37 22.18
CA ASP A 387 21.12 -5.71 21.59
C ASP A 387 20.81 -6.90 22.53
N SER A 388 20.13 -6.65 23.64
CA SER A 388 19.89 -7.62 24.72
C SER A 388 18.45 -8.12 24.74
N GLY A 389 18.20 -9.25 24.07
CA GLY A 389 16.95 -10.01 24.21
C GLY A 389 16.27 -10.31 22.87
N MET A 390 16.90 -11.12 22.03
CA MET A 390 16.35 -11.57 20.75
C MET A 390 16.39 -13.10 20.68
N LEU A 391 15.28 -13.72 20.29
CA LEU A 391 15.24 -15.14 19.95
C LEU A 391 15.00 -15.29 18.45
N CYS A 392 15.95 -15.92 17.74
CA CYS A 392 15.75 -16.31 16.35
C CYS A 392 15.14 -17.72 16.29
N THR A 393 14.00 -17.86 15.60
CA THR A 393 13.36 -19.14 15.30
C THR A 393 13.09 -19.26 13.81
N SER A 394 13.17 -20.48 13.26
CA SER A 394 12.75 -20.77 11.89
C SER A 394 11.24 -21.00 11.74
N HIS A 395 10.53 -21.09 12.87
CA HIS A 395 9.08 -21.33 12.89
C HIS A 395 8.44 -20.31 13.84
N PRO A 396 8.03 -19.13 13.34
CA PRO A 396 7.22 -18.18 14.11
C PRO A 396 5.89 -18.81 14.55
N TRP A 397 5.38 -18.40 15.71
CA TRP A 397 4.10 -18.84 16.27
C TRP A 397 3.30 -17.64 16.78
N GLY A 398 2.02 -17.86 17.05
CA GLY A 398 1.06 -16.85 17.51
C GLY A 398 -0.20 -16.83 16.66
N THR A 399 -1.13 -15.95 17.03
CA THR A 399 -2.45 -15.89 16.40
C THR A 399 -2.48 -14.90 15.22
N LEU A 400 -3.02 -15.33 14.08
CA LEU A 400 -3.14 -14.49 12.88
C LEU A 400 -3.96 -13.23 13.18
N GLY A 401 -3.46 -12.06 12.76
CA GLY A 401 -4.07 -10.76 13.01
C GLY A 401 -3.52 -10.02 14.24
N TYR A 402 -2.95 -10.76 15.21
CA TYR A 402 -2.23 -10.19 16.36
C TYR A 402 -0.72 -10.43 16.30
N MET A 403 -0.29 -11.43 15.51
CA MET A 403 1.13 -11.74 15.30
C MET A 403 1.88 -10.55 14.69
N ASP A 404 3.04 -10.25 15.27
CA ASP A 404 3.97 -9.23 14.77
C ASP A 404 4.45 -9.59 13.34
N PRO A 405 4.20 -8.74 12.34
CA PRO A 405 4.59 -9.02 10.95
C PRO A 405 6.13 -9.05 10.78
N GLU A 406 6.88 -8.29 11.56
CA GLU A 406 8.35 -8.34 11.50
C GLU A 406 8.86 -9.66 12.09
N PHE A 407 8.29 -10.12 13.21
CA PHE A 407 8.60 -11.44 13.74
C PHE A 407 8.23 -12.55 12.76
N GLN A 408 7.07 -12.44 12.11
CA GLN A 408 6.61 -13.40 11.11
C GLN A 408 7.59 -13.52 9.92
N ILE A 409 8.19 -12.41 9.49
CA ILE A 409 9.12 -12.37 8.35
C ILE A 409 10.54 -12.76 8.77
N THR A 410 11.03 -12.22 9.88
CA THR A 410 12.45 -12.33 10.29
C THR A 410 12.71 -13.55 11.17
N GLY A 411 11.68 -14.09 11.83
CA GLY A 411 11.80 -15.10 12.87
C GLY A 411 12.41 -14.58 14.17
N VAL A 412 12.59 -13.27 14.33
CA VAL A 412 13.21 -12.65 15.51
C VAL A 412 12.13 -12.18 16.49
N LEU A 413 12.01 -12.87 17.63
CA LEU A 413 11.09 -12.50 18.70
C LEU A 413 11.75 -11.51 19.66
N THR A 414 11.05 -10.41 19.97
CA THR A 414 11.51 -9.35 20.90
C THR A 414 10.36 -8.84 21.77
N PRO A 415 10.62 -8.08 22.86
CA PRO A 415 9.56 -7.38 23.60
C PRO A 415 8.69 -6.46 22.74
N ARG A 416 9.23 -5.93 21.64
CA ARG A 416 8.49 -5.10 20.68
C ARG A 416 7.48 -5.90 19.85
N SER A 417 7.58 -7.23 19.83
CA SER A 417 6.55 -8.09 19.23
C SER A 417 5.27 -8.08 20.05
N ASP A 418 5.36 -8.17 21.38
CA ASP A 418 4.20 -8.00 22.27
C ASP A 418 3.62 -6.58 22.21
N THR A 419 4.46 -5.57 21.96
CA THR A 419 3.99 -4.19 21.75
C THR A 419 3.10 -4.08 20.52
N TYR A 420 3.44 -4.78 19.43
CA TYR A 420 2.57 -4.83 18.25
C TYR A 420 1.23 -5.50 18.58
N SER A 421 1.27 -6.67 19.21
CA SER A 421 0.06 -7.40 19.59
C SER A 421 -0.82 -6.63 20.57
N PHE A 422 -0.24 -5.83 21.47
CA PHE A 422 -0.95 -4.93 22.37
C PHE A 422 -1.74 -3.84 21.62
N GLY A 423 -1.21 -3.29 20.53
CA GLY A 423 -1.90 -2.29 19.72
C GLY A 423 -2.84 -2.87 18.66
N ALA A 424 -2.66 -4.14 18.29
CA ALA A 424 -3.40 -4.78 17.22
C ALA A 424 -4.82 -5.18 17.64
N ARG A 425 -5.74 -5.17 16.66
CA ARG A 425 -7.09 -5.74 16.79
C ARG A 425 -7.43 -6.47 15.50
N SER A 426 -8.05 -7.64 15.61
CA SER A 426 -8.67 -8.32 14.46
C SER A 426 -9.98 -7.62 14.08
N PRO A 427 -10.35 -7.48 12.78
CA PRO A 427 -9.75 -8.07 11.58
C PRO A 427 -8.72 -7.17 10.86
N LEU A 428 -7.94 -7.80 9.96
CA LEU A 428 -6.97 -7.15 9.06
C LEU A 428 -7.55 -5.86 8.45
N ASN A 429 -6.75 -4.80 8.43
CA ASN A 429 -7.05 -3.43 7.95
C ASN A 429 -7.64 -2.43 8.95
N ILE A 430 -7.89 -2.79 10.22
CA ILE A 430 -8.39 -1.82 11.20
C ILE A 430 -7.44 -0.61 11.38
N ALA A 431 -6.13 -0.85 11.38
CA ALA A 431 -5.13 0.22 11.48
C ALA A 431 -5.25 1.23 10.33
N ARG A 432 -5.54 0.76 9.11
CA ARG A 432 -5.79 1.64 7.95
C ARG A 432 -7.07 2.44 8.13
N VAL A 433 -8.17 1.78 8.51
CA VAL A 433 -9.47 2.42 8.72
C VAL A 433 -9.39 3.51 9.80
N VAL A 434 -8.72 3.23 10.91
CA VAL A 434 -8.50 4.19 12.01
C VAL A 434 -7.62 5.35 11.54
N ARG A 435 -6.52 5.09 10.83
CA ARG A 435 -5.64 6.14 10.29
C ARG A 435 -6.40 7.08 9.34
N ASP A 436 -7.14 6.52 8.40
CA ASP A 436 -7.97 7.25 7.45
C ASP A 436 -9.03 8.12 8.16
N ALA A 437 -9.67 7.59 9.22
CA ALA A 437 -10.64 8.32 10.02
C ALA A 437 -10.00 9.46 10.82
N MET A 438 -8.80 9.24 11.38
CA MET A 438 -8.04 10.27 12.09
C MET A 438 -7.63 11.42 11.15
N GLU A 439 -7.17 11.11 9.95
CA GLU A 439 -6.76 12.10 8.93
C GLU A 439 -7.94 12.96 8.44
N ARG A 440 -9.13 12.34 8.30
CA ARG A 440 -10.36 13.06 7.95
C ARG A 440 -11.00 13.81 9.12
N GLY A 441 -10.50 13.64 10.35
CA GLY A 441 -11.11 14.20 11.55
C GLY A 441 -12.42 13.53 11.97
N ASP A 442 -12.74 12.36 11.41
CA ASP A 442 -14.00 11.63 11.62
C ASP A 442 -13.79 10.38 12.50
N LEU A 443 -13.06 10.54 13.60
CA LEU A 443 -12.79 9.41 14.50
C LEU A 443 -14.08 8.83 15.12
N ARG A 444 -15.15 9.64 15.23
CA ARG A 444 -16.44 9.20 15.78
C ARG A 444 -17.07 8.06 14.99
N SER A 445 -16.84 7.97 13.68
CA SER A 445 -17.44 6.92 12.85
C SER A 445 -16.82 5.52 13.04
N VAL A 446 -15.66 5.44 13.69
CA VAL A 446 -14.92 4.18 13.91
C VAL A 446 -14.81 3.78 15.38
N VAL A 447 -15.25 4.64 16.31
CA VAL A 447 -15.23 4.38 17.75
C VAL A 447 -16.37 3.44 18.12
N ASP A 448 -16.09 2.50 19.02
CA ASP A 448 -17.06 1.50 19.46
C ASP A 448 -18.14 2.12 20.35
N THR A 449 -19.37 2.16 19.84
CA THR A 449 -20.56 2.68 20.53
C THR A 449 -21.09 1.75 21.60
N SER A 450 -20.75 0.45 21.59
CA SER A 450 -21.17 -0.51 22.64
C SER A 450 -20.55 -0.22 24.00
N ALA A 451 -19.45 0.55 24.03
CA ALA A 451 -18.78 0.96 25.27
C ALA A 451 -19.40 2.22 25.92
N GLY A 452 -20.48 2.74 25.33
CA GLY A 452 -21.09 4.03 25.69
C GLY A 452 -20.41 5.23 25.01
N ASP A 453 -20.64 6.41 25.56
CA ASP A 453 -20.15 7.67 25.00
C ASP A 453 -18.66 7.88 25.30
N TRP A 454 -17.80 7.50 24.35
CA TRP A 454 -16.37 7.80 24.44
C TRP A 454 -16.11 9.31 24.34
N PRO A 455 -15.37 9.87 25.30
CA PRO A 455 -14.76 11.18 25.13
C PRO A 455 -13.80 11.19 23.94
N ILE A 456 -14.03 12.10 22.99
CA ILE A 456 -13.33 12.08 21.70
C ILE A 456 -11.81 12.36 21.84
N ALA A 457 -11.39 13.06 22.89
CA ALA A 457 -9.98 13.32 23.15
C ALA A 457 -9.26 12.02 23.58
N GLN A 458 -9.84 11.28 24.51
CA GLN A 458 -9.33 10.00 25.01
C GLN A 458 -9.34 8.94 23.91
N ALA A 459 -10.41 8.86 23.13
CA ALA A 459 -10.47 7.99 21.95
C ALA A 459 -9.35 8.31 20.94
N ARG A 460 -9.05 9.60 20.73
CA ARG A 460 -7.97 10.04 19.83
C ARG A 460 -6.59 9.66 20.36
N TRP A 461 -6.36 9.76 21.67
CA TRP A 461 -5.09 9.33 22.27
C TRP A 461 -4.89 7.82 22.14
N LEU A 462 -5.91 7.02 22.43
CA LEU A 462 -5.87 5.57 22.24
C LEU A 462 -5.64 5.19 20.78
N ALA A 463 -6.33 5.82 19.84
CA ALA A 463 -6.15 5.56 18.41
C ALA A 463 -4.73 5.89 17.94
N HIS A 464 -4.18 7.04 18.35
CA HIS A 464 -2.81 7.42 18.02
C HIS A 464 -1.79 6.44 18.61
N LEU A 465 -1.98 6.05 19.87
CA LEU A 465 -1.12 5.10 20.55
C LEU A 465 -1.14 3.72 19.88
N ALA A 466 -2.34 3.20 19.60
CA ALA A 466 -2.52 1.92 18.92
C ALA A 466 -1.83 1.91 17.55
N LEU A 467 -2.00 2.97 16.74
CA LEU A 467 -1.34 3.10 15.44
C LEU A 467 0.18 3.02 15.56
N ARG A 468 0.78 3.71 16.55
CA ARG A 468 2.23 3.65 16.82
C ARG A 468 2.69 2.27 17.28
N CYS A 469 1.92 1.59 18.12
CA CYS A 469 2.20 0.22 18.53
C CYS A 469 2.18 -0.75 17.34
N THR A 470 1.28 -0.54 16.37
CA THR A 470 1.11 -1.39 15.18
C THR A 470 2.02 -1.02 13.99
N GLU A 471 3.08 -0.24 14.20
CA GLU A 471 4.04 0.04 13.12
C GLU A 471 4.74 -1.25 12.64
N MET A 472 4.99 -1.33 11.34
CA MET A 472 5.50 -2.58 10.71
C MET A 472 6.92 -2.92 11.17
N THR A 473 7.71 -1.91 11.54
CA THR A 473 9.08 -2.09 12.03
C THR A 473 9.15 -1.82 13.53
N SER A 474 9.82 -2.71 14.26
CA SER A 474 9.89 -2.71 15.73
C SER A 474 10.59 -1.50 16.33
N ASP A 475 11.53 -0.89 15.60
CA ASP A 475 12.27 0.31 15.99
C ASP A 475 11.36 1.55 16.13
N LYS A 476 10.31 1.63 15.31
CA LYS A 476 9.33 2.74 15.32
C LYS A 476 8.26 2.60 16.40
N ARG A 477 8.09 1.39 16.95
CA ARG A 477 7.12 1.14 18.01
C ARG A 477 7.56 1.88 19.28
N PRO A 478 6.63 2.33 20.13
CA PRO A 478 6.97 2.91 21.43
C PRO A 478 7.42 1.84 22.42
N ASP A 479 8.16 2.23 23.46
CA ASP A 479 8.42 1.36 24.60
C ASP A 479 7.20 1.26 25.54
N LEU A 480 6.87 0.06 26.01
CA LEU A 480 5.70 -0.17 26.85
C LEU A 480 5.80 0.53 28.22
N ALA A 481 6.96 0.47 28.87
CA ALA A 481 7.14 1.02 30.22
C ALA A 481 7.43 2.53 30.23
N GLY A 482 7.90 3.07 29.10
CA GLY A 482 8.09 4.50 28.89
C GLY A 482 6.86 5.17 28.28
N GLU A 483 6.88 5.29 26.95
CA GLU A 483 5.93 6.10 26.20
C GLU A 483 4.49 5.59 26.31
N VAL A 484 4.26 4.27 26.14
CA VAL A 484 2.90 3.72 26.19
C VAL A 484 2.29 3.90 27.59
N TRP A 485 3.03 3.52 28.63
CA TRP A 485 2.60 3.67 30.02
C TRP A 485 2.18 5.11 30.36
N SER A 486 2.94 6.11 29.89
CA SER A 486 2.63 7.52 30.16
C SER A 486 1.25 7.95 29.63
N VAL A 487 0.86 7.48 28.43
CA VAL A 487 -0.42 7.80 27.81
C VAL A 487 -1.56 7.01 28.46
N VAL A 488 -1.34 5.71 28.66
CA VAL A 488 -2.36 4.81 29.22
C VAL A 488 -2.69 5.15 30.67
N LYS A 489 -1.67 5.45 31.49
CA LYS A 489 -1.89 5.88 32.87
C LYS A 489 -2.70 7.17 32.95
N ARG A 490 -2.38 8.16 32.09
CA ARG A 490 -3.15 9.41 32.01
C ARG A 490 -4.62 9.15 31.64
N LEU A 491 -4.86 8.27 30.67
CA LEU A 491 -6.23 7.89 30.28
C LEU A 491 -6.99 7.26 31.45
N ALA A 492 -6.35 6.40 32.23
CA ALA A 492 -6.95 5.80 33.42
C ALA A 492 -7.27 6.84 34.50
N ASP A 493 -6.37 7.79 34.73
CA ASP A 493 -6.59 8.88 35.70
C ASP A 493 -7.79 9.75 35.30
N GLU A 494 -7.92 10.09 34.01
CA GLU A 494 -9.06 10.86 33.50
C GLU A 494 -10.39 10.07 33.55
N ALA A 495 -10.35 8.76 33.26
CA ALA A 495 -11.52 7.88 33.38
C ALA A 495 -12.03 7.78 34.82
N ASN A 496 -11.11 7.75 35.80
CA ASN A 496 -11.44 7.69 37.22
C ASN A 496 -11.92 9.05 37.76
N GLY A 497 -11.36 10.16 37.27
CA GLY A 497 -11.74 11.51 37.65
C GLY A 497 -13.19 11.86 37.29
N GLU A 498 -13.66 11.44 36.11
CA GLU A 498 -15.06 11.64 35.68
C GLU A 498 -16.05 10.75 36.47
N ALA A 499 -15.64 9.56 36.89
CA ALA A 499 -16.47 8.67 37.72
C ALA A 499 -16.78 9.26 39.11
N LEU A 500 -15.89 10.09 39.66
CA LEU A 500 -16.04 10.71 40.99
C LEU A 500 -17.02 11.89 41.02
N VAL A 501 -17.44 12.42 39.87
CA VAL A 501 -18.43 13.50 39.80
C VAL A 501 -19.88 12.95 39.81
N GLY A 502 -20.06 11.64 39.57
CA GLY A 502 -21.38 11.02 39.39
C GLY A 502 -21.86 10.03 40.46
N SER A 503 -21.04 9.63 41.45
CA SER A 503 -21.49 8.67 42.46
C SER A 503 -20.78 8.81 43.80
N SER A 504 -21.54 8.57 44.88
CA SER A 504 -21.10 8.73 46.27
C SER A 504 -19.87 7.90 46.61
N ARG A 505 -18.96 8.53 47.37
CA ARG A 505 -17.68 8.01 47.90
C ARG A 505 -17.69 6.50 48.15
N GLN A 506 -16.99 5.75 47.29
CA GLN A 506 -16.24 4.57 47.72
C GLN A 506 -14.76 4.90 47.62
N HIS A 507 -14.09 4.91 48.77
CA HIS A 507 -12.65 5.00 48.88
C HIS A 507 -12.03 3.74 48.26
N PHE A 508 -11.42 3.86 47.09
CA PHE A 508 -10.52 2.84 46.56
C PHE A 508 -9.09 3.31 46.82
N GLY A 509 -8.47 2.70 47.81
CA GLY A 509 -7.05 2.91 48.12
C GLY A 509 -6.20 2.35 46.99
N ILE A 510 -5.36 3.21 46.40
CA ILE A 510 -4.27 2.81 45.52
C ILE A 510 -3.17 2.23 46.41
N GLY A 511 -3.38 0.99 46.88
CA GLY A 511 -2.31 0.15 47.43
C GLY A 511 -1.51 -0.45 46.28
N GLN A 512 -0.21 -0.64 46.48
CA GLN A 512 0.65 -1.39 45.55
C GLN A 512 0.03 -2.78 45.29
N GLN A 513 -0.70 -2.93 44.19
CA GLN A 513 -1.16 -4.23 43.72
C GLN A 513 -0.02 -4.86 42.93
N GLN A 514 0.34 -6.09 43.28
CA GLN A 514 1.24 -6.92 42.50
C GLN A 514 0.71 -7.02 41.05
N PRO A 515 1.58 -6.97 40.03
CA PRO A 515 1.16 -7.11 38.64
C PRO A 515 0.39 -8.44 38.47
N GLY A 516 -0.80 -8.37 37.88
CA GLY A 516 -1.80 -9.44 37.80
C GLY A 516 -1.43 -10.64 36.92
N VAL A 517 -0.27 -11.24 37.16
CA VAL A 517 0.13 -12.52 36.56
C VAL A 517 -0.36 -13.63 37.49
N SER A 518 -1.49 -14.23 37.19
CA SER A 518 -2.03 -15.34 37.98
C SER A 518 -1.32 -16.64 37.62
N ALA A 519 -0.49 -17.15 38.51
CA ALA A 519 -0.11 -18.55 38.45
C ALA A 519 0.31 -19.05 39.83
N GLN A 520 -0.56 -19.85 40.44
CA GLN A 520 -0.10 -20.93 41.30
C GLN A 520 0.12 -22.12 40.37
N VAL A 521 1.37 -22.38 40.00
CA VAL A 521 1.68 -23.61 39.26
C VAL A 521 1.59 -24.76 40.24
N LEU A 522 0.67 -25.68 39.98
CA LEU A 522 0.48 -26.87 40.81
C LEU A 522 0.70 -28.06 39.88
N VAL A 523 1.55 -29.00 40.29
CA VAL A 523 1.97 -30.15 39.46
C VAL A 523 1.34 -31.42 40.04
N CYS A 524 0.62 -32.17 39.21
CA CYS A 524 0.23 -33.54 39.53
C CYS A 524 1.41 -34.47 39.19
N ASP A 525 1.81 -35.33 40.13
CA ASP A 525 2.91 -36.27 39.96
C ASP A 525 2.36 -37.70 39.96
N ASP A 526 2.48 -38.39 38.82
CA ASP A 526 2.27 -39.85 38.73
C ASP A 526 3.59 -40.57 38.40
N ASN A 527 4.74 -39.88 38.26
CA ASN A 527 6.04 -40.50 37.97
C ASN A 527 7.23 -39.49 38.10
N ASP A 528 8.25 -39.88 38.87
CA ASP A 528 9.55 -39.20 39.10
C ASP A 528 10.35 -38.79 37.84
N SER A 529 9.87 -39.10 36.65
CA SER A 529 10.52 -38.77 35.37
C SER A 529 10.19 -37.36 34.84
N CYS A 530 9.32 -36.59 35.50
CA CYS A 530 8.88 -35.27 35.04
C CYS A 530 9.71 -34.06 35.55
N GLY A 531 10.88 -34.29 36.13
CA GLY A 531 11.70 -33.24 36.75
C GLY A 531 12.11 -32.08 35.82
N ARG A 532 12.21 -32.30 34.50
CA ARG A 532 12.61 -31.27 33.53
C ARG A 532 11.52 -30.22 33.27
N SER A 533 10.25 -30.62 33.19
CA SER A 533 9.14 -29.69 32.93
C SER A 533 8.83 -28.83 34.15
N ILE A 534 8.98 -29.39 35.36
CA ILE A 534 8.85 -28.67 36.62
C ILE A 534 9.95 -27.62 36.75
N GLN A 535 11.19 -27.91 36.34
CA GLN A 535 12.29 -26.94 36.36
C GLN A 535 12.09 -25.79 35.36
N GLU A 536 11.51 -26.04 34.18
CA GLU A 536 11.25 -24.99 33.19
C GLU A 536 10.16 -24.02 33.69
N VAL A 537 9.07 -24.58 34.24
CA VAL A 537 8.02 -23.78 34.86
C VAL A 537 8.55 -23.05 36.08
N ARG A 538 9.30 -23.73 36.97
CA ARG A 538 9.97 -23.08 38.10
C ARG A 538 11.00 -22.03 37.66
N ARG A 539 11.64 -22.10 36.50
CA ARG A 539 12.53 -21.02 36.00
C ARG A 539 11.75 -19.79 35.57
N ILE A 540 10.56 -19.95 34.98
CA ILE A 540 9.67 -18.83 34.67
C ILE A 540 9.23 -18.13 35.98
N PHE A 541 9.05 -18.87 37.08
CA PHE A 541 8.70 -18.30 38.39
C PHE A 541 9.91 -17.83 39.24
N HIS A 542 11.03 -18.55 39.25
CA HIS A 542 12.26 -18.18 39.98
C HIS A 542 13.03 -17.03 39.35
N ALA A 543 12.83 -16.74 38.06
CA ALA A 543 13.37 -15.51 37.48
C ALA A 543 12.71 -14.25 38.07
N ASN A 544 11.58 -14.39 38.79
CA ASN A 544 10.70 -13.28 39.22
C ASN A 544 10.70 -13.00 40.73
N GLU A 545 11.64 -13.56 41.51
CA GLU A 545 12.06 -13.06 42.84
C GLU A 545 13.47 -12.46 42.72
#